data_AF-A0A2N5ABK7-F1
#
_entry.id   AF-A0A2N5ABK7-F1
#
_cell.length_a   1.000
_cell.length_b   1.000
_cell.length_c   1.000
_cell.angle_alpha   90.00
_cell.angle_beta   90.00
_cell.angle_gamma   90.00
#
_symmetry.space_group_name_H-M   'P 1'
#
loop_
_entity.id
_entity.type
_entity.pdbx_description
1 polymer ?
#
loop_
_entity_poly.entity_id
_entity_poly.type
_entity_poly.pdbx_seq_one_letter_code
_entity_poly.pdbx_strand_id
1 'polypeptide(L)'
;FNRQVSLIDGLASNIEVFTRELTNRDCVLLTSFAPYSRESLDVLRAARQAGAKILAITDSPVSPLAQAADCTLLFSIDSPSFFPSVVSGMGLAECLLAMLVVRHGREAVSKIESAERYLIDSGVYVIPGKY
;
A
#
# COMPACT_ATOMS: atom_id res chain seq x y z
N PHE A 1 11.31 -1.94 -12.33
CA PHE A 1 10.89 -1.48 -10.97
C PHE A 1 11.01 0.03 -10.82
N ASN A 2 9.90 0.72 -10.49
CA ASN A 2 9.87 2.18 -10.34
C ASN A 2 10.62 2.64 -9.07
N ARG A 3 11.34 3.76 -9.14
CA ARG A 3 12.18 4.27 -8.04
C ARG A 3 11.48 5.30 -7.15
N GLN A 4 10.35 5.83 -7.62
CA GLN A 4 9.56 6.83 -6.91
C GLN A 4 8.34 6.13 -6.31
N VAL A 5 8.45 5.78 -5.04
CA VAL A 5 7.36 5.26 -4.22
C VAL A 5 7.37 6.06 -2.93
N SER A 6 6.22 6.63 -2.58
CA SER A 6 6.03 7.38 -1.35
C SER A 6 4.89 6.77 -0.57
N LEU A 7 5.12 6.54 0.73
CA LEU A 7 4.05 6.18 1.65
C LEU A 7 3.40 7.46 2.15
N ILE A 8 2.08 7.58 1.95
CA ILE A 8 1.26 8.62 2.53
C ILE A 8 0.50 7.97 3.68
N ASP A 9 0.83 8.36 4.91
CA ASP A 9 0.14 7.90 6.11
C ASP A 9 -0.22 9.11 6.99
N GLY A 10 -0.88 8.84 8.12
CA GLY A 10 -1.22 9.88 9.09
C GLY A 10 -0.03 10.32 9.96
N LEU A 11 1.17 9.74 9.77
CA LEU A 11 2.33 10.06 10.59
C LEU A 11 2.93 11.38 10.10
N ALA A 12 3.23 12.27 11.04
CA ALA A 12 3.83 13.59 10.79
C ALA A 12 2.96 14.60 9.99
N SER A 13 1.65 14.38 9.85
CA SER A 13 0.69 15.34 9.25
C SER A 13 1.13 15.92 7.90
N ASN A 14 1.69 15.08 7.02
CA ASN A 14 2.27 15.50 5.74
C ASN A 14 1.39 15.15 4.52
N ILE A 15 0.16 14.70 4.76
CA ILE A 15 -0.80 14.30 3.70
C ILE A 15 -0.96 15.41 2.65
N GLU A 16 -1.09 16.66 3.09
CA GLU A 16 -1.27 17.82 2.22
C GLU A 16 -0.07 18.03 1.29
N VAL A 17 1.14 17.79 1.78
CA VAL A 17 2.38 17.92 1.00
C VAL A 17 2.42 16.89 -0.11
N PHE A 18 2.10 15.63 0.19
CA PHE A 18 2.10 14.57 -0.81
C PHE A 18 0.96 14.69 -1.82
N THR A 19 -0.24 15.00 -1.34
CA THR A 19 -1.44 15.09 -2.18
C THR A 19 -1.37 16.26 -3.17
N ARG A 20 -0.68 17.35 -2.82
CA ARG A 20 -0.43 18.48 -3.74
C ARG A 20 0.41 18.10 -4.96
N GLU A 21 1.33 17.16 -4.82
CA GLU A 21 2.25 16.76 -5.89
C GLU A 21 1.66 15.69 -6.82
N LEU A 22 0.45 15.18 -6.52
CA LEU A 22 -0.21 14.17 -7.34
C LEU A 22 -0.58 14.72 -8.73
N THR A 23 -0.36 13.88 -9.73
CA THR A 23 -0.66 14.16 -11.13
C THR A 23 -1.37 12.98 -11.78
N ASN A 24 -1.87 13.19 -13.00
CA ASN A 24 -2.47 12.12 -13.81
C ASN A 24 -1.50 11.03 -14.28
N ARG A 25 -0.19 11.18 -14.03
CA ARG A 25 0.84 10.16 -14.31
C ARG A 25 1.06 9.21 -13.14
N ASP A 26 0.49 9.53 -11.98
CA ASP A 26 0.66 8.75 -10.76
C ASP A 26 -0.40 7.66 -10.66
N CYS A 27 -0.06 6.65 -9.86
CA CYS A 27 -0.98 5.60 -9.44
C CYS A 27 -0.99 5.58 -7.91
N VAL A 28 -2.16 5.78 -7.32
CA VAL A 28 -2.39 5.78 -5.87
C VAL A 28 -3.04 4.46 -5.48
N LEU A 29 -2.31 3.67 -4.70
CA LEU A 29 -2.83 2.50 -4.01
C LEU A 29 -3.35 2.93 -2.64
N LEU A 30 -4.67 2.95 -2.46
CA LEU A 30 -5.31 3.26 -1.18
C LEU A 30 -5.78 1.97 -0.48
N THR A 31 -5.46 1.85 0.80
CA THR A 31 -5.98 0.78 1.65
C THR A 31 -6.79 1.38 2.80
N SER A 32 -8.07 1.03 2.90
CA SER A 32 -8.94 1.47 4.00
C SER A 32 -10.18 0.58 4.10
N PHE A 33 -10.72 0.44 5.31
CA PHE A 33 -11.90 -0.37 5.62
C PHE A 33 -12.77 0.33 6.67
N ALA A 34 -14.00 -0.15 6.88
CA ALA A 34 -14.91 0.49 7.82
C ALA A 34 -14.43 0.38 9.30
N PRO A 35 -14.54 1.45 10.11
CA PRO A 35 -14.92 2.82 9.72
C PRO A 35 -13.80 3.52 8.93
N TYR A 36 -14.13 4.03 7.74
CA TYR A 36 -13.16 4.68 6.85
C TYR A 36 -12.61 5.97 7.46
N SER A 37 -11.27 6.09 7.51
CA SER A 37 -10.62 7.26 8.08
C SER A 37 -10.81 8.50 7.20
N ARG A 38 -10.86 9.68 7.82
CA ARG A 38 -11.00 10.95 7.10
C ARG A 38 -9.79 11.18 6.20
N GLU A 39 -8.61 10.86 6.71
CA GLU A 39 -7.32 10.93 6.03
C GLU A 39 -7.33 10.13 4.73
N SER A 40 -7.81 8.88 4.74
CA SER A 40 -7.94 8.08 3.53
C SER A 40 -8.91 8.70 2.53
N LEU A 41 -10.01 9.30 2.99
CA LEU A 41 -10.98 9.97 2.11
C LEU A 41 -10.44 11.28 1.52
N ASP A 42 -9.59 12.01 2.25
CA ASP A 42 -8.97 13.23 1.76
C ASP A 42 -7.89 12.92 0.70
N VAL A 43 -7.06 11.88 0.91
CA VAL A 43 -6.15 11.37 -0.11
C VAL A 43 -6.91 10.89 -1.35
N LEU A 44 -8.02 10.17 -1.15
CA LEU A 44 -8.86 9.70 -2.26
C LEU A 44 -9.40 10.85 -3.10
N ARG A 45 -9.89 11.93 -2.45
CA ARG A 45 -10.37 13.13 -3.14
C ARG A 45 -9.26 13.80 -3.94
N ALA A 46 -8.08 13.99 -3.34
CA ALA A 46 -6.96 14.60 -4.03
C ALA A 46 -6.50 13.77 -5.23
N ALA A 47 -6.39 12.45 -5.10
CA ALA A 47 -6.04 11.54 -6.19
C ALA A 47 -7.04 11.65 -7.35
N ARG A 48 -8.35 11.70 -7.05
CA ARG A 48 -9.39 11.91 -8.07
C ARG A 48 -9.25 13.27 -8.76
N GLN A 49 -9.03 14.34 -8.00
CA GLN A 49 -8.88 15.70 -8.53
C GLN A 49 -7.64 15.82 -9.43
N ALA A 50 -6.55 15.15 -9.07
CA ALA A 50 -5.34 15.08 -9.86
C ALA A 50 -5.48 14.24 -11.15
N GLY A 51 -6.55 13.45 -11.26
CA GLY A 51 -6.74 12.49 -12.36
C GLY A 51 -5.77 11.30 -12.30
N ALA A 52 -5.22 11.01 -11.12
CA ALA A 52 -4.34 9.87 -10.90
C ALA A 52 -5.12 8.55 -11.06
N LYS A 53 -4.42 7.47 -11.39
CA LYS A 53 -5.00 6.13 -11.35
C LYS A 53 -5.19 5.69 -9.90
N ILE A 54 -6.34 5.11 -9.58
CA ILE A 54 -6.69 4.72 -8.22
C ILE A 54 -6.90 3.19 -8.15
N LEU A 55 -6.10 2.53 -7.32
CA LEU A 55 -6.29 1.14 -6.93
C LEU A 55 -6.73 1.11 -5.46
N ALA A 56 -7.86 0.48 -5.16
CA ALA A 56 -8.36 0.36 -3.80
C ALA A 56 -8.19 -1.06 -3.26
N ILE A 57 -7.67 -1.19 -2.03
CA ILE A 57 -7.78 -2.39 -1.20
C ILE A 57 -8.76 -2.07 -0.06
N THR A 58 -9.93 -2.70 -0.08
CA THR A 58 -11.03 -2.30 0.81
C THR A 58 -11.94 -3.47 1.17
N ASP A 59 -12.83 -3.26 2.13
CA ASP A 59 -13.70 -4.29 2.72
C ASP A 59 -15.02 -4.50 1.98
N SER A 60 -15.43 -3.54 1.14
CA SER A 60 -16.76 -3.55 0.53
C SER A 60 -16.78 -2.96 -0.88
N PRO A 61 -17.53 -3.55 -1.83
CA PRO A 61 -17.70 -2.99 -3.18
C PRO A 61 -18.45 -1.66 -3.19
N VAL A 62 -19.16 -1.33 -2.11
CA VAL A 62 -19.86 -0.05 -1.95
C VAL A 62 -19.08 0.93 -1.08
N SER A 63 -17.84 0.62 -0.70
CA SER A 63 -17.01 1.56 0.07
C SER A 63 -16.74 2.84 -0.71
N PRO A 64 -16.48 3.98 -0.03
CA PRO A 64 -16.11 5.21 -0.72
C PRO A 64 -14.90 5.04 -1.64
N LEU A 65 -13.94 4.19 -1.24
CA LEU A 65 -12.75 3.86 -2.02
C LEU A 65 -13.12 3.09 -3.29
N ALA A 66 -13.92 2.02 -3.16
CA ALA A 66 -14.32 1.18 -4.30
C ALA A 66 -15.10 1.97 -5.36
N GLN A 67 -16.01 2.86 -4.93
CA GLN A 67 -16.78 3.72 -5.84
C GLN A 67 -15.92 4.71 -6.64
N ALA A 68 -14.68 4.95 -6.21
CA ALA A 68 -13.77 5.90 -6.80
C ALA A 68 -12.58 5.29 -7.54
N ALA A 69 -12.34 4.00 -7.36
CA ALA A 69 -11.17 3.34 -7.88
C ALA A 69 -11.35 2.87 -9.33
N ASP A 70 -10.27 2.90 -10.11
CA ASP A 70 -10.20 2.24 -11.42
C ASP A 70 -10.16 0.72 -11.27
N CYS A 71 -9.64 0.21 -10.15
CA CYS A 71 -9.58 -1.21 -9.83
C CYS A 71 -9.74 -1.39 -8.32
N THR A 72 -10.46 -2.43 -7.90
CA THR A 72 -10.70 -2.72 -6.49
C THR A 72 -10.33 -4.16 -6.17
N LEU A 73 -9.59 -4.33 -5.08
CA LEU A 73 -9.27 -5.61 -4.47
C LEU A 73 -10.00 -5.67 -3.12
N LEU A 74 -10.86 -6.68 -2.97
CA LEU A 74 -11.69 -6.82 -1.78
C LEU A 74 -11.07 -7.80 -0.79
N PHE A 75 -11.13 -7.46 0.49
CA PHE A 75 -10.74 -8.34 1.59
C PHE A 75 -11.82 -8.38 2.67
N SER A 76 -11.87 -9.43 3.49
CA SER A 76 -12.81 -9.51 4.61
C SER A 76 -12.18 -8.96 5.89
N ILE A 77 -12.94 -8.14 6.61
CA ILE A 77 -12.57 -7.68 7.94
C ILE A 77 -13.20 -8.51 9.06
N ASP A 78 -13.88 -9.61 8.71
CA ASP A 78 -14.59 -10.46 9.67
C ASP A 78 -13.63 -11.02 10.71
N SER A 79 -14.09 -10.96 11.96
CA SER A 79 -13.31 -11.33 13.12
C SER A 79 -14.25 -11.83 14.22
N PRO A 80 -13.93 -12.92 14.92
CA PRO A 80 -14.65 -13.32 16.12
C PRO A 80 -14.35 -12.40 17.32
N SER A 81 -13.39 -11.47 17.18
CA SER A 81 -13.02 -10.49 18.19
C SER A 81 -13.86 -9.22 18.09
N PHE A 82 -13.70 -8.33 19.08
CA PHE A 82 -14.23 -6.97 19.03
C PHE A 82 -13.62 -6.14 17.89
N PHE A 83 -12.36 -6.41 17.52
CA PHE A 83 -11.65 -5.65 16.49
C PHE A 83 -11.75 -6.35 15.11
N PRO A 84 -11.92 -5.57 14.02
CA PRO A 84 -11.85 -6.11 12.67
C PRO A 84 -10.49 -6.77 12.38
N SER A 85 -10.49 -7.83 11.59
CA SER A 85 -9.27 -8.55 11.22
C SER A 85 -8.64 -7.98 9.96
N VAL A 86 -7.32 -7.76 9.97
CA VAL A 86 -6.56 -7.37 8.77
C VAL A 86 -5.88 -8.54 8.09
N VAL A 87 -6.04 -9.76 8.60
CA VAL A 87 -5.31 -10.95 8.11
C VAL A 87 -5.58 -11.22 6.64
N SER A 88 -6.84 -11.18 6.21
CA SER A 88 -7.19 -11.42 4.81
C SER A 88 -6.66 -10.29 3.90
N GLY A 89 -6.62 -9.05 4.41
CA GLY A 89 -6.04 -7.91 3.71
C GLY A 89 -4.52 -8.03 3.54
N MET A 90 -3.82 -8.52 4.56
CA MET A 90 -2.38 -8.81 4.48
C MET A 90 -2.10 -9.92 3.46
N GLY A 91 -2.85 -11.03 3.52
CA GLY A 91 -2.71 -12.12 2.54
C GLY A 91 -3.00 -11.66 1.11
N LEU A 92 -3.97 -10.75 0.92
CA LEU A 92 -4.23 -10.15 -0.38
C LEU A 92 -3.06 -9.27 -0.86
N ALA A 93 -2.44 -8.49 0.03
CA ALA A 93 -1.27 -7.69 -0.29
C ALA A 93 -0.06 -8.57 -0.64
N GLU A 94 0.15 -9.67 0.08
CA GLU A 94 1.20 -10.66 -0.21
C GLU A 94 0.97 -11.34 -1.57
N CYS A 95 -0.26 -11.74 -1.89
CA CYS A 95 -0.61 -12.27 -3.20
C CYS A 95 -0.34 -11.26 -4.32
N LEU A 96 -0.71 -9.99 -4.13
CA LEU A 96 -0.41 -8.94 -5.10
C LEU A 96 1.10 -8.78 -5.29
N LEU A 97 1.88 -8.74 -4.21
CA LEU A 97 3.33 -8.67 -4.25
C LEU A 97 3.93 -9.87 -5.00
N ALA A 98 3.49 -11.09 -4.68
CA ALA A 98 3.96 -12.32 -5.33
C ALA A 98 3.67 -12.28 -6.84
N MET A 99 2.49 -11.83 -7.25
CA MET A 99 2.13 -11.67 -8.66
C MET A 99 3.01 -10.62 -9.38
N LEU A 100 3.34 -9.51 -8.70
CA LEU A 100 4.28 -8.52 -9.23
C LEU A 100 5.69 -9.10 -9.38
N VAL A 101 6.17 -9.87 -8.40
CA VAL A 101 7.47 -10.55 -8.47
C VAL A 101 7.50 -11.55 -9.62
N VAL A 102 6.48 -12.39 -9.78
CA VAL A 102 6.36 -13.33 -10.91
C VAL A 102 6.35 -12.60 -12.25
N ARG A 103 5.61 -11.49 -12.36
CA ARG A 103 5.52 -10.69 -13.58
C ARG A 103 6.85 -10.04 -13.99
N HIS A 104 7.64 -9.59 -13.02
CA HIS A 104 8.91 -8.90 -13.26
C HIS A 104 10.14 -9.83 -13.22
N GLY A 105 9.97 -11.08 -12.77
CA GLY A 105 10.96 -12.14 -12.83
C GLY A 105 12.27 -11.79 -12.12
N ARG A 106 13.40 -12.11 -12.77
CA ARG A 106 14.75 -11.97 -12.19
C ARG A 106 15.11 -10.55 -11.78
N GLU A 107 14.60 -9.52 -12.45
CA GLU A 107 14.85 -8.12 -12.06
C GLU A 107 14.27 -7.82 -10.67
N ALA A 108 13.07 -8.31 -10.39
CA ALA A 108 12.41 -8.14 -9.09
C ALA A 108 13.23 -8.79 -7.97
N VAL A 109 13.58 -10.06 -8.18
CA VAL A 109 14.34 -10.87 -7.23
C VAL A 109 15.68 -10.21 -6.92
N SER A 110 16.44 -9.80 -7.95
CA SER A 110 17.73 -9.15 -7.76
C SER A 110 17.64 -7.84 -6.98
N LYS A 111 16.57 -7.05 -7.17
CA LYS A 111 16.36 -5.83 -6.39
C LYS A 111 16.02 -6.12 -4.92
N ILE A 112 15.18 -7.11 -4.66
CA ILE A 112 14.83 -7.55 -3.30
C ILE A 112 16.09 -8.01 -2.57
N GLU A 113 16.90 -8.88 -3.20
CA GLU A 113 18.18 -9.34 -2.65
C GLU A 113 19.15 -8.18 -2.37
N SER A 114 19.20 -7.17 -3.24
CA SER A 114 20.05 -6.00 -3.03
C SER A 114 19.61 -5.16 -1.82
N ALA A 115 18.30 -5.03 -1.60
CA ALA A 115 17.75 -4.28 -0.48
C ALA A 115 17.98 -5.04 0.84
N GLU A 116 17.78 -6.36 0.83
CA GLU A 116 18.06 -7.21 1.99
C GLU A 116 19.55 -7.18 2.36
N ARG A 117 20.45 -7.29 1.38
CA ARG A 117 21.89 -7.18 1.60
C ARG A 117 22.28 -5.83 2.20
N TYR A 118 21.69 -4.74 1.71
CA TYR A 118 21.90 -3.41 2.29
C TYR A 118 21.49 -3.34 3.77
N LEU A 119 20.35 -3.93 4.14
CA LEU A 119 19.88 -3.93 5.54
C LEU A 119 20.81 -4.76 6.45
N ILE A 120 21.36 -5.86 5.93
CA ILE A 120 22.34 -6.67 6.65
C ILE A 120 23.67 -5.90 6.82
N ASP A 121 24.21 -5.37 5.71
CA ASP A 121 25.51 -4.70 5.69
C ASP A 121 25.51 -3.38 6.47
N SER A 122 24.35 -2.70 6.56
CA SER A 122 24.18 -1.48 7.36
C SER A 122 24.10 -1.74 8.87
N GLY A 123 24.01 -3.00 9.31
CA GLY A 123 23.91 -3.36 10.72
C GLY A 123 22.54 -3.10 11.34
N VAL A 124 21.50 -2.84 10.53
CA VAL A 124 20.11 -2.69 11.01
C VAL A 124 19.59 -4.01 11.59
N TYR A 125 20.03 -5.13 11.02
CA TYR A 125 19.75 -6.46 11.58
C TYR A 125 20.90 -6.93 12.49
N VAL A 126 20.53 -7.36 13.69
CA VAL A 126 21.44 -8.14 14.54
C VAL A 126 21.39 -9.59 14.07
N ILE A 127 22.50 -10.08 13.53
CA ILE A 127 22.64 -11.49 13.13
C ILE A 127 22.97 -12.30 14.39
N PRO A 128 22.11 -13.24 14.82
CA PRO A 128 22.39 -14.06 16.00
C PRO A 128 23.71 -14.85 15.82
N GLY A 129 24.61 -14.78 16.80
CA GLY A 129 25.85 -15.59 16.82
C GLY A 129 27.17 -14.85 16.57
N LYS A 130 27.16 -13.52 16.41
CA LYS A 130 28.37 -12.68 16.54
C LYS A 130 28.42 -12.04 17.93
N TYR A 131 28.86 -12.81 18.93
CA TYR A 131 29.34 -12.30 20.23
C TYR A 131 30.66 -12.98 20.56
#